data_AF-A0A355BFY0-F1
#
_entry.id   AF-A0A355BFY0-F1
#
_cell.length_a   1.000
_cell.length_b   1.000
_cell.length_c   1.000
_cell.angle_alpha   90.00
_cell.angle_beta   90.00
_cell.angle_gamma   90.00
#
_symmetry.space_group_name_H-M   'P 1'
#
loop_
_entity.id
_entity.type
_entity.pdbx_description
1 polymer ?
#
loop_
_entity_poly.entity_id
_entity_poly.type
_entity_poly.pdbx_seq_one_letter_code
_entity_poly.pdbx_strand_id
1 'polypeptide(L)' 'MITVQNLKKDFFVPEILPGPFGTIRSLLSRKGKTVTAVDDISFQIDQGEFVGYIGPNGAGKSTTI' A
#
# COMPACT_ATOMS: atom_id res chain seq x y z
N MET A 1 -4.73 -22.59 7.24
CA MET A 1 -4.68 -21.56 8.28
C MET A 1 -3.73 -20.47 7.81
N ILE A 2 -4.21 -19.24 7.68
CA ILE A 2 -3.42 -18.04 7.37
C ILE A 2 -3.41 -17.18 8.63
N THR A 3 -2.24 -16.73 9.06
CA THR A 3 -2.10 -15.84 10.22
C THR A 3 -1.28 -14.64 9.82
N VAL A 4 -1.83 -13.45 10.05
CA VAL A 4 -1.22 -12.15 9.77
C VAL A 4 -1.15 -11.37 11.07
N GLN A 5 0.02 -10.80 11.36
CA GLN A 5 0.25 -9.98 12.54
C GLN A 5 0.95 -8.69 12.13
N ASN A 6 0.46 -7.57 12.66
CA ASN A 6 1.03 -6.23 12.51
C ASN A 6 1.38 -5.87 11.05
N LEU A 7 0.52 -6.24 10.10
CA LEU A 7 0.74 -5.95 8.68
C LEU A 7 0.70 -4.45 8.46
N LYS A 8 1.80 -3.93 7.92
CA LYS A 8 1.95 -2.55 7.50
C LYS A 8 2.44 -2.48 6.06
N LYS A 9 1.84 -1.62 5.25
CA LYS A 9 2.31 -1.33 3.90
C LYS A 9 2.31 0.16 3.64
N ASP A 10 3.51 0.66 3.36
CA ASP A 10 3.73 2.03 2.91
C ASP A 10 4.04 2.04 1.41
N PHE A 11 3.51 3.05 0.71
CA PHE A 11 3.84 3.37 -0.67
C PHE A 11 4.49 4.74 -0.75
N PHE A 12 5.62 4.82 -1.45
CA PHE A 12 6.25 6.10 -1.75
C PHE A 12 5.67 6.66 -3.05
N VAL A 13 5.09 7.86 -2.97
CA VAL A 13 4.57 8.60 -4.11
C VAL A 13 5.55 9.74 -4.42
N PRO A 14 6.37 9.63 -5.48
CA PRO A 14 7.33 10.66 -5.83
C PRO A 14 6.62 11.96 -6.24
N GLU A 15 7.23 13.09 -5.89
CA GLU A 15 6.76 14.40 -6.35
C GLU A 15 7.21 14.62 -7.79
N ILE A 16 6.26 14.78 -8.72
CA ILE A 16 6.58 14.98 -10.14
C ILE A 16 7.16 16.38 -10.32
N LEU A 17 8.42 16.45 -10.74
CA LEU A 17 9.10 17.71 -11.01
C LEU A 17 8.70 18.22 -12.40
N PRO A 18 8.48 19.54 -12.60
CA PRO A 18 8.16 20.09 -13.91
C PRO A 18 9.39 20.14 -14.83
N GLY A 19 9.15 20.10 -16.16
CA GLY A 19 10.17 20.27 -17.20
C GLY A 19 10.38 19.04 -18.10
N PRO A 20 11.17 19.17 -19.18
CA PRO A 20 11.31 18.14 -20.22
C PRO A 20 11.94 16.82 -19.75
N PHE A 21 12.59 16.81 -18.59
CA PHE A 21 13.15 15.62 -17.94
C PHE A 21 12.58 15.38 -16.53
N GLY A 22 11.40 15.96 -16.26
CA GLY A 22 10.75 15.98 -14.95
C GLY A 22 10.57 14.60 -14.32
N THR A 23 10.06 13.63 -15.08
CA THR A 23 9.77 12.26 -14.61
C THR A 23 11.04 11.48 -14.24
N ILE A 24 12.09 11.55 -15.08
CA ILE A 24 13.36 10.89 -14.79
C ILE A 24 14.01 11.52 -13.56
N ARG A 25 13.96 12.85 -13.47
CA ARG A 25 14.47 13.59 -12.30
C ARG A 25 13.67 13.30 -11.04
N SER A 26 12.34 13.14 -11.12
CA SER A 26 11.51 12.79 -9.97
C SER A 26 11.76 11.37 -9.47
N LEU A 27 12.00 10.42 -10.38
CA LEU A 27 12.37 9.04 -10.02
C LEU A 27 13.76 8.96 -9.35
N LEU A 28 14.69 9.82 -9.75
CA LEU A 28 16.02 9.95 -9.12
C LEU A 28 16.00 10.80 -7.85
N SER A 29 14.98 11.64 -7.66
CA SER A 29 14.85 12.49 -6.48
C SER A 29 14.23 11.72 -5.32
N ARG A 30 14.73 11.93 -4.09
CA ARG A 30 14.11 11.41 -2.87
C ARG A 30 12.91 12.24 -2.40
N LYS A 31 12.39 13.14 -3.25
CA LYS A 31 11.26 14.01 -2.92
C LYS A 31 9.95 13.31 -3.25
N GLY A 32 9.07 13.26 -2.28
CA GLY A 32 7.79 12.58 -2.38
C GLY A 32 7.16 12.42 -1.02
N LYS A 33 5.97 11.82 -1.00
CA LYS A 33 5.25 11.52 0.23
C LYS A 33 5.11 10.03 0.40
N THR A 34 5.18 9.58 1.65
CA THR A 34 4.80 8.22 2.02
C THR A 34 3.31 8.18 2.31
N VAL A 35 2.61 7.23 1.72
CA VAL A 35 1.19 6.95 1.98
C VAL A 35 1.09 5.55 2.56
N THR A 36 0.59 5.47 3.79
CA THR A 36 0.30 4.20 4.45
C THR A 36 -1.02 3.64 3.92
N ALA A 37 -0.96 2.48 3.27
CA ALA A 37 -2.12 1.82 2.69
C ALA A 37 -2.79 0.86 3.67
N VAL A 38 -2.01 0.19 4.51
CA VAL A 38 -2.49 -0.57 5.66
C VAL A 38 -1.54 -0.32 6.83
N ASP A 39 -2.10 -0.17 8.03
CA ASP A 39 -1.34 0.07 9.27
C ASP A 39 -1.87 -0.87 10.35
N ASP A 40 -0.96 -1.65 10.94
CA ASP A 40 -1.20 -2.54 12.07
C ASP A 40 -2.41 -3.50 11.93
N ILE A 41 -2.52 -4.18 10.79
CA ILE A 41 -3.57 -5.18 10.55
C ILE A 41 -3.14 -6.56 11.06
N SER A 42 -3.93 -7.16 11.95
CA SER A 42 -3.72 -8.53 12.43
C SER A 42 -5.01 -9.35 12.31
N PHE A 43 -4.93 -10.54 11.71
CA PHE A 43 -6.06 -11.45 11.57
C PHE A 43 -5.60 -12.90 11.36
N GLN A 44 -6.52 -13.84 11.58
CA GLN A 44 -6.33 -15.26 11.29
C GLN A 44 -7.50 -15.75 10.43
N ILE A 45 -7.22 -16.63 9.49
CA ILE A 45 -8.19 -17.29 8.62
C ILE A 45 -7.98 -18.79 8.74
N ASP A 46 -8.96 -19.50 9.27
CA ASP A 46 -8.91 -20.93 9.42
C ASP A 46 -9.26 -21.66 8.12
N GLN A 47 -8.97 -22.96 8.06
CA GLN A 47 -9.23 -23.73 6.85
C GLN A 47 -10.75 -23.88 6.64
N GLY A 48 -11.23 -23.48 5.47
CA GLY A 48 -12.64 -23.52 5.13
C GLY A 48 -13.40 -22.22 5.43
N GLU A 49 -12.76 -21.22 6.01
CA GLU A 49 -13.36 -19.89 6.19
C GLU A 49 -13.31 -19.07 4.90
N PHE A 50 -14.40 -18.35 4.62
CA PHE A 50 -14.49 -17.41 3.51
C PHE A 50 -14.38 -15.98 4.04
N VAL A 51 -13.44 -15.21 3.50
CA VAL A 51 -13.20 -13.82 3.91
C VAL A 51 -13.37 -12.88 2.72
N GLY A 52 -14.18 -11.84 2.92
CA GLY A 52 -14.39 -10.77 1.93
C GLY A 52 -13.79 -9.45 2.40
N TYR A 53 -12.96 -8.83 1.56
CA TYR A 53 -12.43 -7.48 1.81
C TYR A 53 -13.40 -6.43 1.26
N ILE A 54 -13.99 -5.60 2.13
CA ILE A 54 -14.94 -4.53 1.76
C ILE A 54 -14.38 -3.18 2.19
N GLY A 55 -14.55 -2.16 1.34
CA GLY A 55 -14.09 -0.80 1.63
C GLY A 55 -14.06 0.08 0.37
N PRO A 56 -13.90 1.40 0.50
CA PRO A 56 -13.84 2.33 -0.62
C PRO A 56 -12.62 2.10 -1.53
N ASN A 57 -12.63 2.66 -2.74
CA ASN A 57 -11.46 2.63 -3.63
C ASN A 57 -10.26 3.30 -2.94
N GLY A 58 -9.09 2.66 -3.00
CA GLY A 58 -7.88 3.13 -2.32
C GLY A 58 -7.71 2.68 -0.86
N ALA A 59 -8.65 1.94 -0.28
CA ALA A 59 -8.56 1.45 1.12
C ALA A 59 -7.56 0.29 1.37
N GLY A 60 -6.63 0.03 0.45
CA GLY A 60 -5.62 -1.04 0.63
C GLY A 60 -6.11 -2.47 0.38
N LYS A 61 -7.36 -2.70 -0.04
CA LYS A 61 -7.94 -4.05 -0.25
C LYS A 61 -7.09 -4.97 -1.14
N SER A 62 -6.66 -4.48 -2.31
CA SER A 62 -5.80 -5.25 -3.22
C SER A 62 -4.33 -5.31 -2.78
N THR A 63 -3.95 -4.51 -1.79
CA THR A 63 -2.61 -4.48 -1.21
C THR A 63 -2.43 -5.54 -0.12
N THR A 64 -3.54 -6.05 0.44
CA THR A 64 -3.56 -7.07 1.49
C THR A 64 -3.55 -8.51 0.94
N ILE A 65 -3.64 -8.70 -0.39
CA ILE A 65 -3.60 -10.01 -1.08
C ILE A 65 -2.19 -10.26 -1.63
#